data_AF-A0A5D6XF82-F1
#
_entry.id   AF-A0A5D6XF82-F1
#
_cell.length_a   1.000
_cell.length_b   1.000
_cell.length_c   1.000
_cell.angle_alpha   90.00
_cell.angle_beta   90.00
_cell.angle_gamma   90.00
#
_symmetry.space_group_name_H-M   'P 1'
#
loop_
_entity.id
_entity.type
_entity.pdbx_description
1 polymer ?
#
loop_
_entity_poly.entity_id
_entity_poly.type
_entity_poly.pdbx_seq_one_letter_code
_entity_poly.pdbx_strand_id
1 'polypeptide(L)'
;MTTTVNDAGVSAAVAPPTTSSAPHVKFALRSDFSFLKVAILTEDGSEAVTDAKRLKFTLDNTLKAVFGVMGASMSEFDILALQRQSRVEPTTALLRGLWGAITMCTSIDGKLCKLEVVHVGASLMEMASGRFLDC
;
A
#
# COMPACT_ATOMS: atom_id res chain seq x y z
N MET A 1 -40.25 0.88 80.39
CA MET A 1 -41.07 0.34 79.29
C MET A 1 -40.76 1.15 78.04
N THR A 2 -40.46 0.44 76.94
CA THR A 2 -40.64 0.84 75.53
C THR A 2 -39.79 1.96 74.89
N THR A 3 -38.74 1.50 74.21
CA THR A 3 -38.42 1.67 72.77
C THR A 3 -38.54 3.04 72.08
N THR A 4 -37.41 3.55 71.56
CA THR A 4 -37.36 4.28 70.27
C THR A 4 -36.05 4.00 69.52
N VAL A 5 -36.18 3.08 68.56
CA VAL A 5 -35.50 2.87 67.28
C VAL A 5 -34.35 3.83 66.91
N ASN A 6 -33.13 3.26 66.80
CA ASN A 6 -32.04 3.78 65.99
C ASN A 6 -32.30 3.40 64.53
N ASP A 7 -32.46 4.37 63.64
CA ASP A 7 -32.34 4.15 62.20
C ASP A 7 -31.96 5.46 61.48
N ALA A 8 -30.89 5.38 60.70
CA ALA A 8 -30.54 6.21 59.54
C ALA A 8 -29.02 6.17 59.36
N GLY A 9 -28.54 5.09 58.76
CA GLY A 9 -27.23 5.08 58.14
C GLY A 9 -27.17 6.14 57.03
N VAL A 10 -26.12 6.95 57.02
CA VAL A 10 -25.70 7.71 55.84
C VAL A 10 -24.36 7.14 55.40
N SER A 11 -24.43 6.03 54.68
CA SER A 11 -23.32 5.55 53.85
C SER A 11 -23.22 6.52 52.68
N ALA A 12 -22.22 7.40 52.72
CA ALA A 12 -21.87 8.23 51.59
C ALA A 12 -21.31 7.32 50.48
N ALA A 13 -22.22 6.82 49.64
CA ALA A 13 -21.85 6.13 48.41
C ALA A 13 -21.11 7.13 47.52
N VAL A 14 -19.78 7.01 47.48
CA VAL A 14 -18.96 7.63 46.45
C VAL A 14 -19.41 7.03 45.12
N ALA A 15 -20.15 7.82 44.34
CA ALA A 15 -20.57 7.44 43.01
C ALA A 15 -19.33 7.09 42.17
N PRO A 16 -19.33 5.97 41.43
CA PRO A 16 -18.22 5.67 40.54
C PRO A 16 -18.11 6.78 39.48
N PRO A 17 -16.89 7.12 39.02
CA PRO A 17 -16.74 8.03 37.90
C PRO A 17 -17.51 7.46 36.72
N THR A 18 -18.52 8.21 36.25
CA THR A 18 -19.21 7.91 35.01
C THR A 18 -18.17 7.98 33.90
N THR A 19 -17.62 6.83 33.53
CA THR A 19 -16.79 6.69 32.35
C THR A 19 -17.69 6.96 31.16
N SER A 20 -17.67 8.21 30.69
CA SER A 20 -18.06 8.56 29.33
C SER A 20 -17.18 7.70 28.41
N SER A 21 -17.68 6.53 28.01
CA SER A 21 -17.04 5.77 26.94
C SER A 21 -17.33 6.55 25.66
N ALA A 22 -16.41 7.45 25.32
CA ALA A 22 -16.34 7.96 23.96
C ALA A 22 -16.38 6.71 23.05
N PRO A 23 -17.30 6.64 22.07
CA PRO A 23 -17.39 5.48 21.21
C PRO A 23 -16.04 5.32 20.51
N HIS A 24 -15.31 4.25 20.84
CA HIS A 24 -14.12 3.85 20.10
C HIS A 24 -14.60 3.39 18.72
N VAL A 25 -14.77 4.34 17.80
CA VAL A 25 -15.08 4.05 16.41
C VAL A 25 -13.87 3.32 15.86
N LYS A 26 -14.03 2.01 15.64
CA LYS A 26 -12.99 1.18 15.05
C LYS A 26 -12.84 1.60 13.59
N PHE A 27 -11.89 2.48 13.32
CA PHE A 27 -11.57 2.90 11.96
C PHE A 27 -10.99 1.69 11.21
N ALA A 28 -11.77 1.13 10.30
CA ALA A 28 -11.26 0.21 9.30
C ALA A 28 -10.85 1.04 8.09
N LEU A 29 -9.54 1.13 7.83
CA LEU A 29 -9.03 1.56 6.53
C LEU A 29 -9.36 0.46 5.52
N ARG A 30 -10.54 0.54 4.92
CA ARG A 30 -10.84 -0.21 3.70
C ARG A 30 -10.09 0.49 2.58
N SER A 31 -8.94 -0.06 2.21
CA SER A 31 -8.25 0.38 1.01
C SER A 31 -8.70 -0.52 -0.14
N ASP A 32 -9.40 0.09 -1.09
CA ASP A 32 -9.77 -0.57 -2.35
C ASP A 32 -8.55 -0.71 -3.29
N PHE A 33 -7.40 -0.14 -2.88
CA PHE A 33 -6.19 -0.08 -3.68
C PHE A 33 -5.00 -0.69 -2.93
N SER A 34 -4.12 -1.33 -3.70
CA SER A 34 -2.78 -1.71 -3.25
C SER A 34 -1.76 -0.85 -3.96
N PHE A 35 -0.72 -0.45 -3.24
CA PHE A 35 0.41 0.30 -3.79
C PHE A 35 1.64 -0.60 -3.76
N LEU A 36 2.42 -0.59 -4.84
CA LEU A 36 3.59 -1.42 -5.01
C LEU A 36 4.78 -0.56 -5.43
N LYS A 37 5.88 -0.64 -4.69
CA LYS A 37 7.19 -0.15 -5.12
C LYS A 37 7.92 -1.30 -5.78
N VAL A 38 8.31 -1.11 -7.03
CA VAL A 38 8.95 -2.13 -7.86
C VAL A 38 10.30 -1.63 -8.32
N ALA A 39 11.35 -2.44 -8.16
CA ALA A 39 12.64 -2.22 -8.77
C ALA A 39 12.67 -2.87 -10.16
N ILE A 40 13.14 -2.13 -11.16
CA ILE A 40 13.28 -2.58 -12.54
C ILE A 40 14.76 -2.78 -12.82
N LEU A 41 15.16 -4.04 -12.90
CA LEU A 41 16.52 -4.48 -13.13
C LEU A 41 16.66 -4.87 -14.60
N THR A 42 17.64 -4.35 -15.31
CA THR A 42 18.02 -4.88 -16.63
C THR A 42 19.22 -5.78 -16.51
N GLU A 43 19.33 -6.76 -17.41
CA GLU A 43 20.48 -7.67 -17.44
C GLU A 43 21.82 -6.91 -17.67
N ASP A 44 21.78 -5.88 -18.52
CA ASP A 44 22.96 -5.08 -18.86
C ASP A 44 23.30 -4.00 -17.80
N GLY A 45 22.53 -3.91 -16.71
CA GLY A 45 22.64 -2.83 -15.72
C GLY A 45 22.32 -1.43 -16.28
N SER A 46 21.86 -1.36 -17.52
CA SER A 46 21.45 -0.12 -18.18
C SER A 46 20.09 0.35 -17.67
N GLU A 47 19.74 1.61 -17.92
CA GLU A 47 18.39 2.08 -17.60
C GLU A 47 17.34 1.27 -18.38
N ALA A 48 16.42 0.68 -17.62
CA ALA A 48 15.29 -0.06 -18.16
C ALA A 48 14.29 0.87 -18.84
N VAL A 49 13.98 1.99 -18.18
CA VAL A 49 12.94 2.94 -18.57
C VAL A 49 13.33 4.33 -18.12
N THR A 50 13.17 5.29 -19.03
CA THR A 50 13.34 6.73 -18.75
C THR A 50 12.03 7.48 -18.59
N ASP A 51 10.91 6.92 -19.05
CA ASP A 51 9.60 7.57 -19.05
C ASP A 51 8.50 6.65 -18.51
N ALA A 52 7.73 7.15 -17.54
CA ALA A 52 6.59 6.45 -16.97
C ALA A 52 5.54 6.06 -18.03
N LYS A 53 5.36 6.85 -19.10
CA LYS A 53 4.41 6.50 -20.17
C LYS A 53 4.82 5.23 -20.90
N ARG A 54 6.12 5.04 -21.14
CA ARG A 54 6.65 3.84 -21.79
C ARG A 54 6.45 2.62 -20.90
N LEU A 55 6.78 2.73 -19.62
CA LEU A 55 6.52 1.67 -18.66
C LEU A 55 5.03 1.29 -18.61
N LYS A 56 4.14 2.29 -18.57
CA LYS A 56 2.69 2.05 -18.57
C LYS A 56 2.25 1.33 -19.84
N PHE A 57 2.74 1.76 -21.00
CA PHE A 57 2.45 1.13 -22.27
C PHE A 57 2.96 -0.32 -22.34
N THR A 58 4.18 -0.58 -21.87
CA THR A 58 4.73 -1.94 -21.83
C THR A 58 3.92 -2.84 -20.92
N LEU A 59 3.60 -2.41 -19.70
CA LEU A 59 2.80 -3.18 -18.76
C LEU A 59 1.39 -3.48 -19.31
N ASP A 60 0.76 -2.50 -19.95
CA ASP A 60 -0.54 -2.67 -20.61
C ASP A 60 -0.47 -3.69 -21.76
N ASN A 61 0.59 -3.64 -22.57
CA ASN A 61 0.79 -4.64 -23.63
C ASN A 61 1.08 -6.03 -23.08
N THR A 62 1.87 -6.14 -22.00
CA THR A 62 2.09 -7.41 -21.29
C THR A 62 0.77 -7.97 -20.77
N LEU A 63 -0.08 -7.14 -20.17
CA LEU A 63 -1.40 -7.55 -19.72
C LEU A 63 -2.27 -8.04 -20.87
N LYS A 64 -2.29 -7.32 -21.99
CA LYS A 64 -3.05 -7.74 -23.18
C LYS A 64 -2.55 -9.07 -23.74
N ALA A 65 -1.24 -9.29 -23.72
CA ALA A 65 -0.65 -10.55 -24.18
C ALA A 65 -0.99 -11.74 -23.25
N VAL A 66 -0.99 -11.52 -21.93
CA VAL A 66 -1.20 -12.59 -20.94
C VAL A 66 -2.69 -12.85 -20.67
N PHE A 67 -3.49 -11.81 -20.50
CA PHE A 67 -4.90 -11.88 -20.10
C PHE A 67 -5.89 -11.51 -21.20
N GLY A 68 -5.40 -11.17 -22.40
CA GLY A 68 -6.22 -10.65 -23.48
C GLY A 68 -6.65 -9.20 -23.27
N VAL A 69 -7.25 -8.59 -24.29
CA VAL A 69 -7.69 -7.17 -24.26
C VAL A 69 -8.70 -6.92 -23.15
N MET A 70 -9.64 -7.84 -22.96
CA MET A 70 -10.68 -7.71 -21.94
C MET A 70 -10.09 -7.85 -20.53
N GLY A 71 -9.17 -8.80 -20.31
CA GLY A 71 -8.49 -8.95 -19.02
C GLY A 71 -7.62 -7.75 -18.66
N ALA A 72 -6.91 -7.19 -19.66
CA ALA A 72 -6.15 -5.95 -19.47
C ALA A 72 -7.06 -4.77 -19.09
N SER A 73 -8.22 -4.61 -19.73
CA SER A 73 -9.15 -3.51 -19.42
C SER A 73 -9.77 -3.57 -18.02
N MET A 74 -9.87 -4.78 -17.44
CA MET A 74 -10.34 -4.94 -16.05
C MET A 74 -9.23 -4.69 -15.03
N SER A 75 -7.96 -4.67 -15.47
CA SER A 75 -6.82 -4.35 -14.63
C SER A 75 -6.59 -2.84 -14.62
N GLU A 76 -7.22 -2.15 -13.69
CA GLU A 76 -6.94 -0.75 -13.45
C GLU A 76 -5.61 -0.61 -12.71
N PHE A 77 -4.62 -0.02 -13.38
CA PHE A 77 -3.36 0.32 -12.75
C PHE A 77 -2.86 1.70 -13.17
N ASP A 78 -2.07 2.30 -12.29
CA ASP A 78 -1.44 3.59 -12.58
C ASP A 78 -0.02 3.67 -12.06
N ILE A 79 0.78 4.50 -12.73
CA ILE A 79 2.17 4.75 -12.36
C ILE A 79 2.24 6.10 -11.67
N LEU A 80 2.46 6.07 -10.36
CA LEU A 80 2.43 7.25 -9.50
C LEU A 80 3.78 7.96 -9.46
N ALA A 81 4.86 7.19 -9.54
CA ALA A 81 6.21 7.74 -9.57
C ALA A 81 7.14 6.79 -10.32
N LEU A 82 8.10 7.37 -11.04
CA LEU A 82 9.26 6.68 -11.56
C LEU A 82 10.49 7.43 -11.01
N GLN A 83 11.27 6.75 -10.18
CA GLN A 83 12.44 7.32 -9.53
C GLN A 83 13.69 6.59 -9.97
N ARG A 84 14.71 7.39 -10.25
CA ARG A 84 16.08 6.91 -10.43
C ARG A 84 16.88 7.43 -9.25
N GLN A 85 17.31 6.53 -8.36
CA GLN A 85 18.12 6.95 -7.22
C GLN A 85 19.59 7.19 -7.64
N SER A 86 20.15 6.40 -8.57
CA SER A 86 21.53 6.57 -9.05
C SER A 86 21.74 5.97 -10.45
N ARG A 87 22.94 6.16 -11.03
CA ARG A 87 23.39 5.39 -12.21
C ARG A 87 23.67 3.92 -11.88
N VAL A 88 23.89 3.61 -10.61
CA VAL A 88 24.29 2.29 -10.12
C VAL A 88 23.11 1.54 -9.48
N GLU A 89 22.07 2.27 -9.07
CA GLU A 89 20.89 1.71 -8.43
C GLU A 89 19.76 1.48 -9.44
N PRO A 90 18.93 0.45 -9.22
CA PRO A 90 17.84 0.13 -10.12
C PRO A 90 16.81 1.26 -10.19
N THR A 91 16.22 1.44 -11.36
CA THR A 91 15.06 2.32 -11.52
C THR A 91 13.91 1.76 -10.70
N THR A 92 13.29 2.58 -9.86
CA THR A 92 12.12 2.16 -9.06
C THR A 92 10.85 2.83 -9.58
N ALA A 93 9.75 2.09 -9.59
CA ALA A 93 8.43 2.58 -9.96
C ALA A 93 7.44 2.35 -8.82
N LEU A 94 6.62 3.35 -8.53
CA LEU A 94 5.48 3.23 -7.63
C LEU A 94 4.22 3.03 -8.46
N LEU A 95 3.57 1.89 -8.26
CA LEU A 95 2.40 1.43 -8.99
C LEU A 95 1.20 1.35 -8.05
N ARG A 96 0.01 1.60 -8.58
CA ARG A 96 -1.27 1.30 -7.91
C ARG A 96 -1.95 0.16 -8.64
N GLY A 97 -2.25 -0.93 -7.93
CA GLY A 97 -2.78 -2.17 -8.51
C GLY A 97 -1.73 -2.89 -9.36
N LEU A 98 -2.04 -4.14 -9.75
CA LEU A 98 -1.31 -4.94 -10.76
C LEU A 98 -0.23 -5.93 -10.32
N TRP A 99 -0.58 -6.94 -9.52
CA TRP A 99 0.35 -8.02 -9.17
C TRP A 99 0.70 -8.96 -10.34
N GLY A 100 -0.27 -9.28 -11.20
CA GLY A 100 -0.10 -10.31 -12.22
C GLY A 100 0.83 -9.92 -13.36
N ALA A 101 0.80 -8.66 -13.82
CA ALA A 101 1.62 -8.22 -14.95
C ALA A 101 3.09 -8.07 -14.59
N ILE A 102 3.38 -7.64 -13.36
CA ILE A 102 4.75 -7.38 -12.89
C ILE A 102 5.59 -8.65 -13.02
N THR A 103 5.07 -9.79 -12.56
CA THR A 103 5.76 -11.08 -12.62
C THR A 103 5.97 -11.58 -14.05
N MET A 104 5.07 -11.24 -14.97
CA MET A 104 5.09 -11.73 -16.35
C MET A 104 5.82 -10.80 -17.32
N CYS A 105 6.18 -9.59 -16.89
CA CYS A 105 6.90 -8.63 -17.71
C CYS A 105 8.40 -8.96 -17.69
N THR A 106 8.89 -9.56 -18.78
CA THR A 106 10.30 -9.97 -18.92
C THR A 106 11.10 -9.07 -19.86
N SER A 107 10.45 -8.12 -20.54
CA SER A 107 11.14 -7.15 -21.39
C SER A 107 10.46 -5.79 -21.39
N ILE A 108 11.26 -4.72 -21.36
CA ILE A 108 10.81 -3.35 -21.55
C ILE A 108 11.70 -2.67 -22.59
N ASP A 109 11.09 -1.97 -23.56
CA ASP A 109 11.79 -1.32 -24.67
C ASP A 109 12.77 -2.25 -25.41
N GLY A 110 12.43 -3.54 -25.52
CA GLY A 110 13.26 -4.55 -26.19
C GLY A 110 14.46 -5.05 -25.37
N LYS A 111 14.64 -4.57 -24.14
CA LYS A 111 15.66 -5.05 -23.21
C LYS A 111 15.07 -6.09 -22.26
N LEU A 112 15.82 -7.14 -21.96
CA LEU A 112 15.47 -8.09 -20.92
C LEU A 112 15.53 -7.40 -19.56
N CYS A 113 14.45 -7.53 -18.80
CA CYS A 113 14.33 -6.93 -17.49
C CYS A 113 13.62 -7.87 -16.51
N LYS A 114 13.95 -7.68 -15.23
CA LYS A 114 13.27 -8.29 -14.09
C LYS A 114 12.63 -7.19 -13.28
N LEU A 115 11.33 -7.31 -13.04
CA LEU A 115 10.61 -6.43 -12.14
C LEU A 115 10.49 -7.12 -10.78
N GLU A 116 11.11 -6.53 -9.75
CA GLU A 116 11.08 -7.05 -8.39
C GLU A 116 10.22 -6.16 -7.50
N VAL A 117 9.24 -6.74 -6.82
CA VAL A 117 8.43 -6.01 -5.84
C VAL A 117 9.27 -5.80 -4.57
N VAL A 118 9.60 -4.55 -4.29
CA VAL A 118 10.40 -4.13 -3.12
C VAL A 118 9.50 -3.94 -1.91
N HIS A 119 8.38 -3.26 -2.10
CA HIS A 119 7.48 -2.92 -1.00
C HIS A 119 6.03 -2.86 -1.46
N VAL A 120 5.12 -3.18 -0.56
CA VAL A 120 3.69 -3.21 -0.78
C VAL A 120 3.03 -2.53 0.40
N GLY A 121 2.15 -1.58 0.12
CA GLY A 121 1.42 -0.85 1.15
C GLY A 121 -0.05 -0.73 0.79
N ALA A 122 -0.89 -0.59 1.82
CA ALA A 122 -2.31 -0.31 1.66
C ALA A 122 -2.57 1.21 1.46
N SER A 123 -1.58 2.06 1.75
CA SER A 123 -1.67 3.51 1.59
C SER A 123 -0.34 4.13 1.13
N LEU A 124 -0.40 5.29 0.47
CA LEU A 124 0.80 6.05 0.10
C LEU A 124 1.62 6.51 1.31
N MET A 125 0.97 6.70 2.47
CA MET A 125 1.66 7.04 3.71
C MET A 125 2.58 5.92 4.18
N GLU A 126 2.13 4.67 4.03
CA GLU A 126 2.95 3.48 4.30
C GLU A 126 4.12 3.39 3.33
N MET A 127 3.87 3.65 2.05
CA MET A 127 4.90 3.66 0.99
C MET A 127 5.97 4.75 1.18
N ALA A 128 5.60 5.89 1.77
CA ALA A 128 6.48 7.04 2.01
C ALA A 128 7.29 6.90 3.32
N SER A 129 7.05 5.85 4.10
CA SER A 129 7.75 5.64 5.37
C SER A 129 9.25 5.43 5.15
N GLY A 130 10.07 6.23 5.84
CA GLY A 130 11.54 6.18 5.79
C GLY A 130 12.15 4.82 6.12
N ARG A 131 11.39 3.93 6.77
CA ARG A 131 11.80 2.54 7.01
C ARG A 131 12.07 1.74 5.74
N PHE A 132 11.57 2.20 4.59
CA PHE A 132 11.72 1.55 3.28
C PHE A 132 12.43 2.45 2.24
N LEU A 133 12.96 3.60 2.68
CA LEU A 133 13.72 4.55 1.85
C LEU A 133 15.24 4.29 1.89
N ASP A 134 15.72 3.56 2.88
CA ASP A 134 17.13 3.16 3.03
C ASP A 134 17.32 1.67 2.70
N CYS A 135 17.43 1.33 1.43
CA CYS A 135 17.95 0.03 0.96
C CYS A 135 18.88 0.29 -0.23
#